data_AF-A0A2U9BMP8-F1
#
_entry.id   AF-A0A2U9BMP8-F1
#
_cell.length_a   1.000
_cell.length_b   1.000
_cell.length_c   1.000
_cell.angle_alpha   90.00
_cell.angle_beta   90.00
_cell.angle_gamma   90.00
#
_symmetry.space_group_name_H-M   'P 1'
#
loop_
_entity.id
_entity.type
_entity.pdbx_description
1 polymer ?
#
loop_
_entity_poly.entity_id
_entity_poly.type
_entity_poly.pdbx_seq_one_letter_code
_entity_poly.pdbx_strand_id
1 'polypeptide(L)'
;MDALLARLFSSDEQELYMLDRMAHVTVLMAACTFFTLLFENVPYGRYASSKYGFPVDVKFAWFVQELPAFLVPLCLVAWTTAAKTSLLPNQLLIAMYFCHYVQRSLIYPFLIRGGKATPFISFALAFVFCICNGYMQIRYLSHYAEYPAHWVSHPCFVAGSVLWLVGWLVNVHSDHILRNLRKPGETGYKIPTGGMFEYVSGANFLGEITEWAGFALAGHSVHSSAFAIFTAVVLTSRAVAHHKWYLAKFEDYPKSRKALIPFLF
;
A
#
# COMPACT_ATOMS: atom_id res chain seq x y z
N MET A 1 -5.42 25.15 -0.54
CA MET A 1 -5.26 24.21 0.57
C MET A 1 -4.60 24.89 1.76
N ASP A 2 -3.63 25.80 1.54
CA ASP A 2 -2.96 26.56 2.62
C ASP A 2 -3.91 27.24 3.62
N ALA A 3 -4.96 27.92 3.17
CA ALA A 3 -5.93 28.56 4.08
C ALA A 3 -6.70 27.57 4.97
N LEU A 4 -6.85 26.31 4.56
CA LEU A 4 -7.44 25.25 5.37
C LEU A 4 -6.42 24.76 6.41
N LEU A 5 -5.18 24.52 5.99
CA LEU A 5 -4.09 24.06 6.87
C LEU A 5 -3.77 25.11 7.94
N ALA A 6 -3.76 26.40 7.60
CA ALA A 6 -3.56 27.49 8.55
C ALA A 6 -4.68 27.62 9.60
N ARG A 7 -5.85 26.99 9.39
CA ARG A 7 -6.91 26.89 10.41
C ARG A 7 -6.74 25.66 11.31
N LEU A 8 -6.04 24.64 10.82
CA LEU A 8 -5.80 23.39 11.54
C LEU A 8 -4.51 23.45 12.37
N PHE A 9 -3.50 24.17 11.89
CA PHE A 9 -2.20 24.30 12.51
C PHE A 9 -1.85 25.78 12.72
N SER A 10 -1.37 26.10 13.91
CA SER A 10 -0.94 27.44 14.30
C SER A 10 0.48 27.78 13.81
N SER A 11 1.29 26.78 13.45
CA SER A 11 2.65 26.93 12.94
C SER A 11 3.13 25.71 12.16
N ASP A 12 4.16 25.89 11.33
CA ASP A 12 4.80 24.81 10.57
C ASP A 12 5.43 23.75 11.51
N GLU A 13 5.97 24.17 12.65
CA GLU A 13 6.51 23.27 13.68
C GLU A 13 5.41 22.38 14.28
N GLN A 14 4.22 22.94 14.52
CA GLN A 14 3.09 22.18 15.04
C GLN A 14 2.61 21.15 14.01
N GLU A 15 2.53 21.54 12.73
CA GLU A 15 2.15 20.61 11.66
C GLU A 15 3.17 19.47 11.51
N LEU A 16 4.49 19.77 11.52
CA LEU A 16 5.54 18.75 11.49
C LEU A 16 5.45 17.80 12.69
N TYR A 17 5.26 18.34 13.90
CA TYR A 17 5.07 17.52 15.09
C TYR A 17 3.84 16.59 14.95
N MET A 18 2.75 17.07 14.36
CA MET A 18 1.56 16.26 14.09
C MET A 18 1.83 15.17 13.06
N LEU A 19 2.59 15.44 12.00
CA LEU A 19 3.02 14.43 11.02
C LEU A 19 3.86 13.32 11.70
N ASP A 20 4.80 13.70 12.56
CA ASP A 20 5.60 12.73 13.31
C ASP A 20 4.69 11.88 14.22
N ARG A 21 3.72 12.50 14.91
CA ARG A 21 2.74 11.76 15.71
C ARG A 21 1.89 10.81 14.89
N MET A 22 1.48 11.19 13.68
CA MET A 22 0.78 10.30 12.76
C MET A 22 1.63 9.07 12.43
N ALA A 23 2.92 9.25 12.14
CA ALA A 23 3.83 8.14 11.86
C ALA A 23 3.95 7.17 13.05
N HIS A 24 4.11 7.69 14.28
CA HIS A 24 4.13 6.86 15.49
C HIS A 24 2.80 6.11 15.70
N VAL A 25 1.67 6.77 15.47
CA VAL A 25 0.35 6.13 15.53
C VAL A 25 0.23 5.04 14.48
N THR A 26 0.74 5.24 13.26
CA THR A 26 0.75 4.20 12.21
C THR A 26 1.57 2.99 12.63
N VAL A 27 2.72 3.17 13.28
CA VAL A 27 3.52 2.05 13.83
C VAL A 27 2.76 1.34 14.96
N LEU A 28 2.12 2.07 15.86
CA LEU A 28 1.29 1.48 16.91
C LEU A 28 0.11 0.70 16.31
N MET A 29 -0.57 1.27 15.30
CA MET A 29 -1.61 0.60 14.55
C MET A 29 -1.07 -0.67 13.89
N ALA A 30 0.15 -0.67 13.35
CA ALA A 30 0.76 -1.87 12.78
C ALA A 30 0.92 -2.95 13.86
N ALA A 31 1.42 -2.62 15.05
CA ALA A 31 1.55 -3.56 16.16
C ALA A 31 0.19 -4.13 16.60
N CYS A 32 -0.80 -3.26 16.86
CA CYS A 32 -2.17 -3.69 17.21
C CYS A 32 -2.79 -4.57 16.11
N THR A 33 -2.58 -4.20 14.84
CA THR A 33 -3.04 -4.98 13.68
C THR A 33 -2.37 -6.33 13.64
N PHE A 34 -1.05 -6.41 13.86
CA PHE A 34 -0.32 -7.68 13.92
C PHE A 34 -0.96 -8.64 14.92
N PHE A 35 -1.15 -8.20 16.17
CA PHE A 35 -1.78 -9.03 17.20
C PHE A 35 -3.20 -9.45 16.83
N THR A 36 -4.01 -8.54 16.29
CA THR A 36 -5.37 -8.87 15.84
C THR A 36 -5.35 -9.93 14.73
N LEU A 37 -4.42 -9.80 13.78
CA LEU A 37 -4.29 -10.71 12.64
C LEU A 37 -3.71 -12.09 12.98
N LEU A 38 -3.25 -12.30 14.22
CA LEU A 38 -2.95 -13.65 14.73
C LEU A 38 -4.22 -14.48 14.96
N PHE A 39 -5.36 -13.81 15.20
CA PHE A 39 -6.61 -14.46 15.58
C PHE A 39 -7.70 -14.35 14.50
N GLU A 40 -7.73 -13.26 13.74
CA GLU A 40 -8.73 -13.03 12.69
C GLU A 40 -8.08 -12.62 11.35
N ASN A 41 -8.67 -13.03 10.22
CA ASN A 41 -8.20 -12.56 8.91
C ASN A 41 -8.80 -11.19 8.58
N VAL A 42 -8.07 -10.37 7.81
CA VAL A 42 -8.60 -9.09 7.31
C VAL A 42 -9.90 -9.34 6.53
N PRO A 43 -11.04 -8.75 6.94
CA PRO A 43 -12.36 -9.18 6.46
C PRO A 43 -12.72 -8.54 5.12
N TYR A 44 -12.04 -8.96 4.05
CA TYR A 44 -12.43 -8.69 2.66
C TYR A 44 -11.91 -9.77 1.70
N GLY A 45 -12.43 -9.77 0.47
CA GLY A 45 -12.08 -10.79 -0.52
C GLY A 45 -12.52 -12.17 -0.04
N ARG A 46 -11.64 -13.18 -0.07
CA ARG A 46 -11.97 -14.56 0.35
C ARG A 46 -12.48 -14.67 1.79
N TYR A 47 -12.09 -13.74 2.66
CA TYR A 47 -12.48 -13.70 4.08
C TYR A 47 -13.58 -12.69 4.41
N ALA A 48 -14.26 -12.14 3.39
CA ALA A 48 -15.38 -11.22 3.60
C ALA A 48 -16.48 -11.87 4.46
N SER A 49 -16.98 -11.11 5.43
CA SER A 49 -18.03 -11.52 6.38
C SER A 49 -18.96 -10.34 6.68
N SER A 50 -20.26 -10.63 6.82
CA SER A 50 -21.29 -9.63 7.18
C SER A 50 -21.13 -9.08 8.60
N LYS A 51 -20.31 -9.73 9.46
CA LYS A 51 -19.93 -9.22 10.79
C LYS A 51 -19.34 -7.80 10.72
N TYR A 52 -18.71 -7.43 9.61
CA TYR A 52 -17.99 -6.15 9.44
C TYR A 52 -18.78 -5.14 8.58
N GLY A 53 -20.11 -5.21 8.62
CA GLY A 53 -21.01 -4.27 7.97
C GLY A 53 -21.61 -4.78 6.67
N PHE A 54 -22.45 -3.93 6.06
CA PHE A 54 -23.17 -4.25 4.83
C PHE A 54 -22.20 -4.38 3.63
N PRO A 55 -22.57 -5.17 2.61
CA PRO A 55 -21.73 -5.36 1.43
C PRO A 55 -21.68 -4.09 0.57
N VAL A 56 -20.47 -3.67 0.20
CA VAL A 56 -20.21 -2.62 -0.79
C VAL A 56 -19.69 -3.28 -2.06
N ASP A 57 -20.14 -2.82 -3.22
CA ASP A 57 -19.63 -3.31 -4.51
C ASP A 57 -18.09 -3.22 -4.55
N VAL A 58 -17.45 -4.29 -5.03
CA VAL A 58 -15.99 -4.42 -4.94
C VAL A 58 -15.26 -3.37 -5.79
N LYS A 59 -15.77 -3.03 -6.98
CA LYS A 59 -15.12 -2.04 -7.85
C LYS A 59 -15.27 -0.65 -7.26
N PHE A 60 -16.48 -0.33 -6.80
CA PHE A 60 -16.74 0.93 -6.12
C PHE A 60 -15.90 1.08 -4.86
N ALA A 61 -15.85 0.05 -4.01
CA ALA A 61 -15.08 0.07 -2.77
C ALA A 61 -13.59 0.34 -3.04
N TRP A 62 -12.96 -0.41 -3.96
CA TRP A 62 -11.56 -0.23 -4.29
C TRP A 62 -11.25 1.11 -4.97
N PHE A 63 -12.15 1.60 -5.83
CA PHE A 63 -11.97 2.92 -6.43
C PHE A 63 -12.02 4.01 -5.35
N VAL A 64 -13.09 4.03 -4.55
CA VAL A 64 -13.31 5.11 -3.59
C VAL A 64 -12.35 5.05 -2.41
N GLN A 65 -12.00 3.87 -1.89
CA GLN A 65 -11.11 3.77 -0.72
C GLN A 65 -9.67 4.22 -1.02
N GLU A 66 -9.17 3.97 -2.23
CA GLU A 66 -7.79 4.29 -2.62
C GLU A 66 -7.65 5.69 -3.22
N LEU A 67 -8.74 6.28 -3.72
CA LEU A 67 -8.73 7.58 -4.39
C LEU A 67 -8.18 8.73 -3.51
N PRO A 68 -8.45 8.80 -2.19
CA PRO A 68 -7.89 9.85 -1.35
C PRO A 68 -6.36 9.84 -1.27
N ALA A 69 -5.74 8.66 -1.34
CA ALA A 69 -4.28 8.55 -1.35
C ALA A 69 -3.66 9.09 -2.64
N PHE A 70 -4.45 9.36 -3.69
CA PHE A 70 -4.04 10.10 -4.87
C PHE A 70 -4.47 11.59 -4.80
N LEU A 71 -5.76 11.85 -4.52
CA LEU A 71 -6.32 13.21 -4.59
C LEU A 71 -5.79 14.12 -3.49
N VAL A 72 -5.64 13.65 -2.25
CA VAL A 72 -5.13 14.49 -1.16
C VAL A 72 -3.69 14.94 -1.46
N PRO A 73 -2.75 14.04 -1.80
CA PRO A 73 -1.45 14.40 -2.35
C PRO A 73 -1.48 15.36 -3.52
N LEU A 74 -2.35 15.14 -4.51
CA LEU A 74 -2.44 16.00 -5.68
C LEU A 74 -2.82 17.43 -5.28
N CYS A 75 -3.82 17.57 -4.40
CA CYS A 75 -4.23 18.85 -3.84
C CYS A 75 -3.11 19.53 -3.03
N LEU A 76 -2.31 18.76 -2.29
CA LEU A 76 -1.16 19.29 -1.54
C LEU A 76 -0.11 19.86 -2.49
N VAL A 77 0.30 19.11 -3.51
CA VAL A 77 1.32 19.57 -4.47
C VAL A 77 0.82 20.73 -5.33
N ALA A 78 -0.45 20.72 -5.74
CA ALA A 78 -1.02 21.75 -6.62
C ALA A 78 -1.42 23.05 -5.91
N TRP A 79 -1.81 23.00 -4.63
CA TRP A 79 -2.46 24.13 -3.94
C TRP A 79 -1.88 24.44 -2.56
N THR A 80 -0.65 24.02 -2.30
CA THR A 80 0.15 24.49 -1.16
C THR A 80 1.48 25.05 -1.60
N THR A 81 2.08 25.87 -0.75
CA THR A 81 3.47 26.32 -0.93
C THR A 81 4.41 25.13 -0.73
N ALA A 82 4.70 24.42 -1.82
CA ALA A 82 5.42 23.15 -1.80
C ALA A 82 6.91 23.34 -2.11
N ALA A 83 7.61 24.19 -1.33
CA ALA A 83 8.95 24.66 -1.66
C ALA A 83 9.96 23.52 -1.95
N LYS A 84 9.83 22.38 -1.26
CA LYS A 84 10.72 21.22 -1.44
C LYS A 84 10.47 20.47 -2.75
N THR A 85 9.34 20.67 -3.43
CA THR A 85 9.05 20.08 -4.76
C THR A 85 9.93 20.62 -5.88
N SER A 86 10.71 21.67 -5.62
CA SER A 86 11.76 22.13 -6.52
C SER A 86 13.05 21.28 -6.44
N LEU A 87 13.19 20.46 -5.40
CA LEU A 87 14.39 19.65 -5.15
C LEU A 87 14.24 18.25 -5.76
N LEU A 88 15.26 17.82 -6.49
CA LEU A 88 15.24 16.55 -7.23
C LEU A 88 14.91 15.31 -6.38
N PRO A 89 15.51 15.09 -5.18
CA PRO A 89 15.16 13.93 -4.36
C PRO A 89 13.67 13.87 -4.01
N ASN A 90 13.09 15.01 -3.64
CA ASN A 90 11.68 15.13 -3.28
C ASN A 90 10.79 14.88 -4.50
N GLN A 91 11.14 15.44 -5.66
CA GLN A 91 10.42 15.19 -6.92
C GLN A 91 10.36 13.71 -7.26
N LEU A 92 11.49 13.01 -7.17
CA LEU A 92 11.57 11.59 -7.49
C LEU A 92 10.74 10.73 -6.51
N LEU A 93 10.80 11.00 -5.21
CA LEU A 93 9.99 10.28 -4.21
C LEU A 93 8.50 10.57 -4.39
N ILE A 94 8.12 11.83 -4.63
CA ILE A 94 6.73 12.19 -4.91
C ILE A 94 6.25 11.49 -6.19
N ALA A 95 7.09 11.43 -7.24
CA ALA A 95 6.78 10.72 -8.47
C ALA A 95 6.59 9.21 -8.24
N MET A 96 7.47 8.55 -7.47
CA MET A 96 7.30 7.14 -7.08
C MET A 96 5.95 6.90 -6.40
N TYR A 97 5.61 7.72 -5.41
CA TYR A 97 4.34 7.65 -4.70
C TYR A 97 3.15 7.81 -5.66
N PHE A 98 3.17 8.82 -6.53
CA PHE A 98 2.09 9.02 -7.51
C PHE A 98 2.02 7.91 -8.56
N CYS A 99 3.14 7.37 -9.04
CA CYS A 99 3.15 6.25 -9.96
C CYS A 99 2.42 5.03 -9.37
N HIS A 100 2.65 4.73 -8.09
CA HIS A 100 1.91 3.70 -7.38
C HIS A 100 0.41 4.02 -7.36
N TYR A 101 0.01 5.19 -6.85
CA TYR A 101 -1.41 5.50 -6.63
C TYR A 101 -2.19 5.83 -7.90
N VAL A 102 -1.54 6.24 -9.00
CA VAL A 102 -2.17 6.25 -10.32
C VAL A 102 -2.55 4.83 -10.72
N GLN A 103 -1.63 3.87 -10.56
CA GLN A 103 -1.93 2.48 -10.85
C GLN A 103 -3.02 1.94 -9.91
N ARG A 104 -2.87 2.13 -8.60
CA ARG A 104 -3.73 1.53 -7.57
C ARG A 104 -5.13 2.16 -7.52
N SER A 105 -5.24 3.47 -7.69
CA SER A 105 -6.52 4.19 -7.55
C SER A 105 -7.23 4.43 -8.87
N LEU A 106 -6.50 4.67 -9.98
CA LEU A 106 -7.10 5.08 -11.25
C LEU A 106 -7.09 3.99 -12.33
N ILE A 107 -6.31 2.93 -12.17
CA ILE A 107 -6.22 1.84 -13.17
C ILE A 107 -6.73 0.52 -12.60
N TYR A 108 -6.20 0.09 -11.46
CA TYR A 108 -6.49 -1.21 -10.86
C TYR A 108 -7.99 -1.46 -10.62
N PRO A 109 -8.79 -0.53 -10.05
CA PRO A 109 -10.18 -0.79 -9.70
C PRO A 109 -11.05 -1.06 -10.93
N PHE A 110 -10.76 -0.38 -12.05
CA PHE A 110 -11.46 -0.55 -13.32
C PHE A 110 -11.14 -1.88 -14.01
N LEU A 111 -10.02 -2.51 -13.64
CA LEU A 111 -9.57 -3.79 -14.16
C LEU A 111 -9.98 -4.99 -13.29
N ILE A 112 -10.61 -4.77 -12.12
CA ILE A 112 -11.09 -5.84 -11.25
C ILE A 112 -12.12 -6.70 -12.00
N ARG A 113 -11.93 -8.04 -11.95
CA ARG A 113 -12.84 -9.02 -12.56
C ARG A 113 -13.48 -9.91 -11.49
N GLY A 114 -14.78 -9.69 -11.27
CA GLY A 114 -15.54 -10.36 -10.20
C GLY A 114 -14.99 -10.00 -8.81
N GLY A 115 -15.24 -10.88 -7.84
CA GLY A 115 -14.82 -10.67 -6.44
C GLY A 115 -16.03 -10.66 -5.50
N LYS A 116 -15.77 -10.95 -4.22
CA LYS A 116 -16.79 -10.79 -3.19
C LYS A 116 -16.90 -9.30 -2.85
N ALA A 117 -18.11 -8.87 -2.51
CA ALA A 117 -18.35 -7.53 -1.97
C ALA A 117 -17.45 -7.25 -0.76
N THR A 118 -17.02 -6.00 -0.62
CA THR A 118 -16.18 -5.55 0.50
C THR A 118 -17.10 -5.14 1.65
N PRO A 119 -16.88 -5.64 2.88
CA PRO A 119 -17.63 -5.16 4.04
C PRO A 119 -17.40 -3.67 4.30
N PHE A 120 -18.47 -2.93 4.62
CA PHE A 120 -18.42 -1.48 4.77
C PHE A 120 -17.36 -0.98 5.77
N ILE A 121 -17.16 -1.66 6.91
CA ILE A 121 -16.17 -1.24 7.90
C ILE A 121 -14.74 -1.32 7.32
N SER A 122 -14.41 -2.40 6.61
CA SER A 122 -13.11 -2.55 5.93
C SER A 122 -12.87 -1.44 4.91
N PHE A 123 -13.90 -1.14 4.12
CA PHE A 123 -13.89 -0.07 3.13
C PHE A 123 -13.68 1.32 3.79
N ALA A 124 -14.43 1.64 4.84
CA ALA A 124 -14.34 2.92 5.53
C ALA A 124 -12.98 3.11 6.22
N LEU A 125 -12.43 2.07 6.85
CA LEU A 125 -11.11 2.12 7.46
C LEU A 125 -10.00 2.35 6.41
N ALA A 126 -10.08 1.68 5.26
CA ALA A 126 -9.14 1.89 4.15
C ALA A 126 -9.22 3.31 3.59
N PHE A 127 -10.43 3.87 3.45
CA PHE A 127 -10.65 5.25 3.00
C PHE A 127 -9.99 6.27 3.95
N VAL A 128 -10.22 6.13 5.27
CA VAL A 128 -9.62 7.00 6.28
C VAL A 128 -8.10 6.84 6.29
N PHE A 129 -7.60 5.61 6.24
CA PHE A 129 -6.17 5.33 6.16
C PHE A 129 -5.54 6.02 4.94
N CYS A 130 -6.16 5.95 3.76
CA CYS A 130 -5.65 6.57 2.54
C CYS A 130 -5.61 8.10 2.62
N ILE A 131 -6.58 8.75 3.28
CA ILE A 131 -6.52 10.19 3.56
C ILE A 131 -5.31 10.51 4.45
N CYS A 132 -5.23 9.85 5.61
CA CYS A 132 -4.21 10.13 6.61
C CYS A 132 -2.80 9.84 6.08
N ASN A 133 -2.61 8.68 5.45
CA ASN A 133 -1.33 8.27 4.88
C ASN A 133 -0.93 9.17 3.71
N GLY A 134 -1.85 9.46 2.78
CA GLY A 134 -1.56 10.35 1.66
C GLY A 134 -1.17 11.75 2.11
N TYR A 135 -1.91 12.31 3.08
CA TYR A 135 -1.53 13.58 3.70
C TYR A 135 -0.14 13.49 4.36
N MET A 136 0.08 12.49 5.22
CA MET A 136 1.33 12.34 5.96
C MET A 136 2.55 12.27 5.05
N GLN A 137 2.52 11.37 4.06
CA GLN A 137 3.65 11.11 3.17
C GLN A 137 3.98 12.32 2.31
N ILE A 138 2.98 12.92 1.68
CA ILE A 138 3.21 13.95 0.66
C ILE A 138 3.33 15.32 1.28
N ARG A 139 2.68 15.60 2.42
CA ARG A 139 2.92 16.84 3.15
C ARG A 139 4.36 16.89 3.66
N TYR A 140 4.86 15.79 4.24
CA TYR A 140 6.25 15.70 4.66
C TYR A 140 7.21 15.92 3.49
N LEU A 141 7.05 15.17 2.39
CA LEU A 141 7.94 15.26 1.23
C LEU A 141 7.90 16.61 0.49
N SER A 142 6.74 17.26 0.42
CA SER A 142 6.58 18.52 -0.33
C SER A 142 6.98 19.77 0.47
N HIS A 143 6.98 19.69 1.81
CA HIS A 143 7.12 20.86 2.67
C HIS A 143 8.30 20.77 3.66
N TYR A 144 8.57 19.60 4.24
CA TYR A 144 9.52 19.46 5.37
C TYR A 144 10.76 18.64 5.06
N ALA A 145 10.70 17.69 4.14
CA ALA A 145 11.81 16.78 3.89
C ALA A 145 13.02 17.50 3.27
N GLU A 146 14.14 17.44 3.99
CA GLU A 146 15.43 17.96 3.55
C GLU A 146 16.40 16.81 3.30
N TYR A 147 17.11 16.88 2.18
CA TYR A 147 18.09 15.88 1.78
C TYR A 147 19.42 16.55 1.45
N PRO A 148 20.56 15.89 1.70
CA PRO A 148 21.86 16.36 1.22
C PRO A 148 21.88 16.56 -0.29
N ALA A 149 22.69 17.50 -0.79
CA ALA A 149 22.73 17.86 -2.21
C ALA A 149 22.99 16.67 -3.17
N HIS A 150 23.72 15.65 -2.71
CA HIS A 150 24.06 14.46 -3.48
C HIS A 150 23.21 13.23 -3.10
N TRP A 151 22.05 13.42 -2.44
CA TRP A 151 21.24 12.32 -1.93
C TRP A 151 20.78 11.36 -3.02
N VAL A 152 20.47 11.84 -4.23
CA VAL A 152 20.08 10.98 -5.37
C VAL A 152 21.15 9.97 -5.79
N SER A 153 22.43 10.27 -5.50
CA SER A 153 23.56 9.38 -5.74
C SER A 153 23.96 8.59 -4.50
N HIS A 154 23.34 8.85 -3.36
CA HIS A 154 23.61 8.13 -2.11
C HIS A 154 23.17 6.66 -2.24
N PRO A 155 23.93 5.68 -1.74
CA PRO A 155 23.60 4.27 -1.87
C PRO A 155 22.19 3.91 -1.40
N CYS A 156 21.70 4.51 -0.31
CA CYS A 156 20.34 4.28 0.18
C CYS A 156 19.26 4.73 -0.82
N PHE A 157 19.45 5.88 -1.47
CA PHE A 157 18.50 6.38 -2.46
C PHE A 157 18.49 5.50 -3.70
N VAL A 158 19.68 5.12 -4.21
CA VAL A 158 19.80 4.26 -5.39
C VAL A 158 19.22 2.88 -5.11
N ALA A 159 19.64 2.22 -4.02
CA ALA A 159 19.13 0.91 -3.65
C ALA A 159 17.62 0.95 -3.37
N GLY A 160 17.14 1.98 -2.65
CA GLY A 160 15.73 2.17 -2.36
C GLY A 160 14.89 2.37 -3.62
N SER A 161 15.38 3.15 -4.58
CA SER A 161 14.71 3.37 -5.88
C SER A 161 14.62 2.09 -6.71
N VAL A 162 15.70 1.29 -6.73
CA VAL A 162 15.72 -0.01 -7.42
C VAL A 162 14.74 -0.98 -6.75
N LEU A 163 14.75 -1.08 -5.43
CA LEU A 163 13.80 -1.91 -4.67
C LEU A 163 12.36 -1.47 -4.92
N TRP A 164 12.11 -0.15 -4.92
CA TRP A 164 10.80 0.41 -5.23
C TRP A 164 10.31 -0.04 -6.62
N LEU A 165 11.14 0.15 -7.65
CA LEU A 165 10.77 -0.20 -9.03
C LEU A 165 10.54 -1.70 -9.20
N VAL A 166 11.44 -2.54 -8.67
CA VAL A 166 11.32 -4.00 -8.74
C VAL A 166 10.05 -4.47 -8.01
N GLY A 167 9.81 -3.95 -6.81
CA GLY A 167 8.63 -4.26 -6.01
C GLY A 167 7.33 -3.89 -6.73
N TRP A 168 7.26 -2.67 -7.28
CA TRP A 168 6.11 -2.18 -8.02
C TRP A 168 5.83 -3.03 -9.27
N LEU A 169 6.86 -3.37 -10.06
CA LEU A 169 6.71 -4.23 -11.23
C LEU A 169 6.20 -5.63 -10.85
N VAL A 170 6.73 -6.23 -9.78
CA VAL A 170 6.25 -7.53 -9.26
C VAL A 170 4.80 -7.45 -8.80
N ASN A 171 4.41 -6.36 -8.11
CA ASN A 171 3.03 -6.15 -7.68
C ASN A 171 2.08 -6.07 -8.89
N VAL A 172 2.36 -5.17 -9.83
CA VAL A 172 1.52 -4.96 -11.03
C VAL A 172 1.41 -6.23 -11.88
N HIS A 173 2.52 -6.93 -12.09
CA HIS A 173 2.55 -8.19 -12.83
C HIS A 173 1.73 -9.28 -12.13
N SER A 174 1.89 -9.43 -10.82
CA SER A 174 1.17 -10.43 -10.03
C SER A 174 -0.33 -10.13 -9.98
N ASP A 175 -0.72 -8.87 -9.81
CA ASP A 175 -2.13 -8.44 -9.88
C ASP A 175 -2.71 -8.64 -11.29
N HIS A 176 -1.91 -8.48 -12.35
CA HIS A 176 -2.32 -8.84 -13.70
C HIS A 176 -2.60 -10.35 -13.84
N ILE A 177 -1.73 -11.22 -13.32
CA ILE A 177 -1.98 -12.67 -13.29
C ILE A 177 -3.28 -12.98 -12.55
N LEU A 178 -3.45 -12.46 -11.33
CA LEU A 178 -4.63 -12.72 -10.49
C LEU A 178 -5.95 -12.32 -11.17
N ARG A 179 -5.98 -11.16 -11.82
CA ARG A 179 -7.18 -10.67 -12.54
C ARG A 179 -7.50 -11.48 -13.78
N ASN A 180 -6.50 -12.13 -14.40
CA ASN A 180 -6.68 -12.95 -15.59
C ASN A 180 -6.87 -14.45 -15.29
N LEU A 181 -6.88 -14.88 -14.02
CA LEU A 181 -7.25 -16.25 -13.66
C LEU A 181 -8.68 -16.61 -14.07
N ARG A 182 -9.55 -15.60 -14.24
CA ARG A 182 -10.96 -15.77 -14.57
C ARG A 182 -11.28 -15.08 -15.90
N LYS A 183 -12.05 -15.78 -16.73
CA LYS A 183 -12.78 -15.12 -17.82
C LYS A 183 -13.93 -14.30 -17.24
N PRO A 184 -14.39 -13.22 -17.93
CA PRO A 184 -15.59 -12.49 -17.51
C PRO A 184 -16.77 -13.45 -17.31
N GLY A 185 -17.40 -13.41 -16.13
CA GLY A 185 -18.52 -14.29 -15.75
C GLY A 185 -18.13 -15.58 -15.02
N GLU A 186 -16.85 -15.98 -15.01
CA GLU A 186 -16.41 -17.15 -14.23
C GLU A 186 -16.37 -16.86 -12.72
N THR A 187 -16.88 -17.81 -11.94
CA THR A 187 -16.82 -17.80 -10.47
C THR A 187 -15.86 -18.87 -9.95
N GLY A 188 -15.56 -18.85 -8.64
CA GLY A 188 -14.62 -19.81 -8.04
C GLY A 188 -13.15 -19.35 -8.06
N TYR A 189 -12.33 -19.93 -7.21
CA TYR A 189 -10.89 -19.61 -7.11
C TYR A 189 -10.08 -20.59 -7.95
N LYS A 190 -8.93 -20.14 -8.47
CA LYS A 190 -7.94 -20.97 -9.18
C LYS A 190 -6.56 -20.77 -8.55
N ILE A 191 -5.66 -21.72 -8.80
CA ILE A 191 -4.25 -21.63 -8.42
C ILE A 191 -3.56 -20.65 -9.38
N PRO A 192 -2.93 -19.56 -8.90
CA PRO A 192 -2.15 -18.68 -9.76
C PRO A 192 -0.85 -19.35 -10.22
N THR A 193 -0.50 -19.17 -11.49
CA THR A 193 0.76 -19.64 -12.09
C THR A 193 1.40 -18.51 -12.90
N GLY A 194 2.72 -18.58 -13.08
CA GLY A 194 3.54 -17.57 -13.74
C GLY A 194 4.23 -16.60 -12.77
N GLY A 195 5.38 -16.08 -13.20
CA GLY A 195 6.14 -15.07 -12.46
C GLY A 195 6.49 -15.51 -11.03
N MET A 196 6.34 -14.59 -10.08
CA MET A 196 6.65 -14.86 -8.67
C MET A 196 5.70 -15.86 -8.00
N PHE A 197 4.54 -16.16 -8.59
CA PHE A 197 3.65 -17.18 -8.05
C PHE A 197 4.25 -18.59 -8.08
N GLU A 198 5.27 -18.85 -8.90
CA GLU A 198 5.97 -20.15 -8.89
C GLU A 198 6.73 -20.42 -7.59
N TYR A 199 7.07 -19.36 -6.84
CA TYR A 199 7.83 -19.46 -5.60
C TYR A 199 6.97 -19.19 -4.36
N VAL A 200 6.03 -18.24 -4.46
CA VAL A 200 5.29 -17.74 -3.29
C VAL A 200 3.80 -17.55 -3.56
N SER A 201 2.99 -17.67 -2.53
CA SER A 201 1.53 -17.56 -2.61
C SER A 201 1.04 -16.12 -2.68
N GLY A 202 1.70 -15.22 -1.96
CA GLY A 202 1.42 -13.79 -1.90
C GLY A 202 2.35 -12.99 -2.79
N ALA A 203 2.50 -13.35 -4.07
CA ALA A 203 3.46 -12.69 -4.97
C ALA A 203 3.22 -11.18 -5.13
N ASN A 204 1.96 -10.75 -5.26
CA ASN A 204 1.62 -9.33 -5.30
C ASN A 204 1.96 -8.61 -3.99
N PHE A 205 1.72 -9.28 -2.85
CA PHE A 205 2.07 -8.77 -1.52
C PHE A 205 3.58 -8.63 -1.33
N LEU A 206 4.37 -9.62 -1.76
CA LEU A 206 5.83 -9.52 -1.75
C LEU A 206 6.31 -8.31 -2.54
N GLY A 207 5.76 -8.11 -3.74
CA GLY A 207 6.06 -6.93 -4.56
C GLY A 207 5.79 -5.63 -3.82
N GLU A 208 4.61 -5.47 -3.24
CA GLU A 208 4.19 -4.25 -2.54
C GLU A 208 4.98 -3.99 -1.25
N ILE A 209 5.31 -5.03 -0.49
CA ILE A 209 6.19 -4.91 0.68
C ILE A 209 7.58 -4.44 0.25
N THR A 210 8.14 -5.03 -0.81
CA THR A 210 9.45 -4.64 -1.36
C THR A 210 9.42 -3.21 -1.88
N GLU A 211 8.32 -2.82 -2.53
CA GLU A 211 8.10 -1.47 -3.04
C GLU A 211 8.20 -0.42 -1.94
N TRP A 212 7.41 -0.58 -0.88
CA TRP A 212 7.37 0.39 0.21
C TRP A 212 8.60 0.33 1.12
N ALA A 213 9.26 -0.83 1.24
CA ALA A 213 10.57 -0.92 1.87
C ALA A 213 11.63 -0.11 1.09
N GLY A 214 11.61 -0.19 -0.25
CA GLY A 214 12.46 0.62 -1.12
C GLY A 214 12.17 2.11 -0.99
N PHE A 215 10.89 2.48 -0.97
CA PHE A 215 10.44 3.85 -0.75
C PHE A 215 10.91 4.40 0.61
N ALA A 216 10.81 3.59 1.67
CA ALA A 216 11.30 3.95 3.00
C ALA A 216 12.82 4.15 3.02
N LEU A 217 13.58 3.27 2.38
CA LEU A 217 15.03 3.36 2.28
C LEU A 217 15.49 4.61 1.51
N ALA A 218 14.81 4.96 0.42
CA ALA A 218 15.12 6.15 -0.36
C ALA A 218 14.67 7.45 0.31
N GLY A 219 13.49 7.45 0.94
CA GLY A 219 12.92 8.61 1.63
C GLY A 219 13.48 8.86 3.03
N HIS A 220 14.12 7.85 3.64
CA HIS A 220 14.88 7.94 4.89
C HIS A 220 14.20 8.80 5.99
N SER A 221 12.90 8.54 6.22
CA SER A 221 12.08 9.27 7.18
C SER A 221 11.26 8.33 8.05
N VAL A 222 10.84 8.82 9.21
CA VAL A 222 9.93 8.08 10.10
C VAL A 222 8.56 7.84 9.43
N HIS A 223 8.09 8.79 8.62
CA HIS A 223 6.83 8.71 7.89
C HIS A 223 6.83 7.56 6.88
N SER A 224 7.84 7.52 5.99
CA SER A 224 7.97 6.43 5.01
C SER A 224 8.23 5.07 5.65
N SER A 225 9.01 5.04 6.73
CA SER A 225 9.26 3.81 7.49
C SER A 225 7.99 3.28 8.17
N ALA A 226 7.19 4.17 8.77
CA ALA A 226 5.94 3.80 9.42
C ALA A 226 4.96 3.16 8.42
N PHE A 227 4.82 3.74 7.22
CA PHE A 227 3.99 3.16 6.18
C PHE A 227 4.51 1.80 5.68
N ALA A 228 5.83 1.68 5.46
CA ALA A 228 6.43 0.40 5.07
C ALA A 228 6.21 -0.70 6.12
N ILE A 229 6.38 -0.39 7.41
CA ILE A 229 6.12 -1.33 8.52
C ILE A 229 4.65 -1.74 8.56
N PHE A 230 3.73 -0.79 8.47
CA PHE A 230 2.30 -1.07 8.46
C PHE A 230 1.92 -1.99 7.30
N THR A 231 2.38 -1.66 6.08
CA THR A 231 2.16 -2.49 4.89
C THR A 231 2.74 -3.89 5.05
N ALA A 232 3.97 -4.01 5.54
CA ALA A 232 4.62 -5.30 5.79
C ALA A 232 3.79 -6.17 6.74
N VAL A 233 3.31 -5.62 7.85
CA VAL A 233 2.49 -6.36 8.81
C VAL A 233 1.19 -6.86 8.18
N VAL A 234 0.41 -5.98 7.56
CA VAL A 234 -0.90 -6.33 7.03
C VAL A 234 -0.78 -7.36 5.89
N LEU A 235 0.15 -7.12 4.97
CA LEU A 235 0.30 -7.95 3.78
C LEU A 235 0.98 -9.29 4.07
N THR A 236 1.91 -9.35 5.03
CA THR A 236 2.52 -10.62 5.46
C THR A 236 1.48 -11.54 6.09
N SER A 237 0.68 -11.03 7.03
CA SER A 237 -0.41 -11.80 7.66
C SER A 237 -1.41 -12.30 6.60
N ARG A 238 -1.70 -11.47 5.61
CA ARG A 238 -2.58 -11.83 4.49
C ARG A 238 -1.97 -12.91 3.59
N ALA A 239 -0.68 -12.84 3.29
CA ALA A 239 0.03 -13.84 2.49
C ALA A 239 0.00 -15.22 3.18
N VAL A 240 0.26 -15.26 4.49
CA VAL A 240 0.18 -16.48 5.31
C VAL A 240 -1.23 -17.07 5.28
N ALA A 241 -2.25 -16.23 5.49
CA ALA A 241 -3.64 -16.67 5.40
C ALA A 241 -3.99 -17.23 4.01
N HIS A 242 -3.52 -16.58 2.94
CA HIS A 242 -3.75 -17.04 1.57
C HIS A 242 -3.06 -18.37 1.30
N HIS A 243 -1.82 -18.54 1.77
CA HIS A 243 -1.08 -19.78 1.63
C HIS A 243 -1.77 -20.96 2.34
N LYS A 244 -2.15 -20.77 3.61
CA LYS A 244 -2.91 -21.78 4.38
C LYS A 244 -4.22 -22.14 3.68
N TRP A 245 -4.93 -21.13 3.18
CA TRP A 245 -6.19 -21.35 2.48
C TRP A 245 -5.99 -22.12 1.15
N TYR A 246 -4.93 -21.82 0.39
CA TYR A 246 -4.62 -22.54 -0.85
C TYR A 246 -4.29 -24.01 -0.59
N LEU A 247 -3.44 -24.30 0.40
CA LEU A 247 -3.10 -25.67 0.81
C LEU A 247 -4.31 -26.47 1.26
N ALA A 248 -5.27 -25.83 1.95
CA ALA A 248 -6.50 -26.49 2.41
C ALA A 248 -7.54 -26.65 1.29
N LYS A 249 -7.57 -25.74 0.31
CA LYS A 249 -8.62 -25.71 -0.72
C LYS A 249 -8.32 -26.58 -1.93
N PHE A 250 -7.05 -26.69 -2.33
CA PHE A 250 -6.65 -27.36 -3.55
C PHE A 250 -5.70 -28.51 -3.23
N GLU A 251 -6.10 -29.73 -3.58
CA GLU A 251 -5.29 -30.94 -3.40
C GLU A 251 -4.01 -30.90 -4.26
N ASP A 252 -4.09 -30.26 -5.42
CA ASP A 252 -3.02 -30.08 -6.40
C ASP A 252 -2.18 -28.81 -6.18
N TYR A 253 -2.33 -28.12 -5.03
CA TYR A 253 -1.53 -26.94 -4.74
C TYR A 253 -0.03 -27.26 -4.61
N PRO A 254 0.89 -26.52 -5.28
CA PRO A 254 2.31 -26.79 -5.18
C PRO A 254 2.86 -26.60 -3.76
N LYS A 255 3.18 -27.71 -3.09
CA LYS A 255 3.66 -27.72 -1.68
C LYS A 255 5.06 -27.12 -1.50
N SER A 256 5.81 -26.93 -2.59
CA SER A 256 7.10 -26.25 -2.58
C SER A 256 6.98 -24.73 -2.42
N ARG A 257 5.83 -24.14 -2.78
CA ARG A 257 5.60 -22.71 -2.65
C ARG A 257 5.61 -22.30 -1.19
N LYS A 258 6.09 -21.09 -0.96
CA LYS A 258 6.10 -20.43 0.35
C LYS A 258 4.98 -19.39 0.45
N ALA A 259 4.76 -18.81 1.62
CA ALA A 259 3.73 -17.80 1.79
C ALA A 259 4.12 -16.49 1.12
N LEU A 260 5.35 -16.01 1.35
CA LEU A 260 5.78 -14.66 1.01
C LEU A 260 7.25 -14.55 0.58
N ILE A 261 8.21 -15.14 1.30
CA ILE A 261 9.65 -15.07 1.01
C ILE A 261 10.06 -16.33 0.26
N PRO A 262 10.54 -16.22 -1.00
CA PRO A 262 10.95 -17.37 -1.80
C PRO A 262 11.91 -18.28 -1.03
N PHE A 263 11.64 -19.59 -1.07
CA PHE A 263 12.45 -20.65 -0.45
C PHE A 263 12.55 -20.63 1.09
N LEU A 264 12.03 -19.60 1.76
CA LEU A 264 12.14 -19.43 3.21
C LEU A 264 10.79 -19.50 3.93
N PHE A 265 9.87 -18.57 3.64
CA PHE A 265 8.68 -18.32 4.45
C PHE A 265 7.41 -18.13 3.63
#